data_AF-A0A350BZ17-F1
#
_entry.id   AF-A0A350BZ17-F1
#
_cell.length_a   1.000
_cell.length_b   1.000
_cell.length_c   1.000
_cell.angle_alpha   90.00
_cell.angle_beta   90.00
_cell.angle_gamma   90.00
#
_symmetry.space_group_name_H-M   'P 1'
#
loop_
_entity.id
_entity.type
_entity.pdbx_description
1 polymer ?
#
loop_
_entity_poly.entity_id
_entity_poly.type
_entity_poly.pdbx_seq_one_letter_code
_entity_poly.pdbx_strand_id
1 'polypeptide(L)' 'MTQEILEVYRHSLAHILAKAVIEIFGKENVQYAIGPQIADGMYYDFILPRSITEDDYKMIEDKMHEIIKRR' A
#
# COMPACT_ATOMS: atom_id res chain seq x y z
N MET A 1 11.54 -13.90 13.73
CA MET A 1 11.93 -13.12 12.53
C MET A 1 12.99 -12.12 12.94
N THR A 2 14.06 -11.97 12.17
CA THR A 2 15.08 -10.93 12.41
C THR A 2 14.54 -9.56 11.98
N GLN A 3 15.17 -8.47 12.45
CA GLN A 3 14.79 -7.11 12.06
C GLN A 3 14.94 -6.89 10.55
N GLU A 4 16.04 -7.37 9.96
CA GLU A 4 16.27 -7.31 8.51
C GLU A 4 15.15 -8.00 7.71
N ILE A 5 14.65 -9.15 8.19
CA ILE A 5 13.52 -9.83 7.54
C ILE A 5 12.26 -8.98 7.66
N LEU A 6 11.98 -8.40 8.84
CA LEU A 6 10.82 -7.52 9.04
C LEU A 6 10.85 -6.31 8.10
N GLU A 7 12.02 -5.71 7.89
CA GLU A 7 12.20 -4.58 6.97
C GLU A 7 11.86 -4.96 5.53
N VAL A 8 12.32 -6.14 5.06
CA VAL A 8 11.99 -6.65 3.72
C VAL A 8 10.49 -6.88 3.57
N TYR A 9 9.84 -7.45 4.59
CA TYR A 9 8.38 -7.67 4.58
C TYR A 9 7.61 -6.35 4.55
N ARG A 10 8.01 -5.37 5.37
CA ARG A 10 7.38 -4.04 5.40
C ARG A 10 7.56 -3.30 4.07
N HIS A 11 8.74 -3.36 3.47
CA HIS A 11 8.98 -2.79 2.15
C HIS A 11 8.12 -3.47 1.08
N SER A 12 8.00 -4.80 1.12
CA SER A 12 7.15 -5.56 0.21
C SER A 12 5.66 -5.19 0.39
N LEU A 13 5.21 -5.02 1.63
CA LEU A 13 3.85 -4.56 1.92
C LEU A 13 3.56 -3.16 1.38
N ALA A 14 4.55 -2.24 1.39
CA ALA A 14 4.40 -0.93 0.77
C ALA A 14 4.13 -1.01 -0.74
N HIS A 15 4.79 -1.93 -1.46
CA HIS A 15 4.49 -2.18 -2.89
C HIS A 15 3.09 -2.75 -3.10
N ILE A 16 2.62 -3.61 -2.19
CA ILE A 16 1.25 -4.15 -2.24
C ILE A 16 0.22 -3.06 -2.00
N LEU A 17 0.47 -2.15 -1.05
CA LEU A 17 -0.36 -0.97 -0.81
C LEU A 17 -0.45 -0.10 -2.08
N ALA A 18 0.69 0.22 -2.71
CA ALA A 18 0.71 0.99 -3.95
C ALA A 18 -0.11 0.32 -5.06
N LYS A 19 0.05 -1.00 -5.23
CA LYS A 19 -0.74 -1.75 -6.22
C LYS A 19 -2.23 -1.72 -5.90
N ALA A 20 -2.62 -1.86 -4.64
CA ALA A 20 -4.02 -1.79 -4.22
C ALA A 20 -4.63 -0.42 -4.54
N VAL A 21 -3.94 0.66 -4.18
CA VAL A 21 -4.38 2.04 -4.46
C VAL A 21 -4.51 2.29 -5.97
N ILE A 22 -3.53 1.85 -6.77
CA ILE A 22 -3.57 1.97 -8.23
C ILE A 22 -4.77 1.20 -8.83
N GLU A 23 -5.06 -0.02 -8.36
CA GLU A 23 -6.20 -0.81 -8.84
C GLU A 23 -7.56 -0.24 -8.42
N ILE A 24 -7.64 0.43 -7.26
CA ILE A 24 -8.88 1.04 -6.76
C ILE A 24 -9.18 2.36 -7.47
N PHE A 25 -8.20 3.25 -7.53
CA PHE A 25 -8.40 4.63 -8.02
C PHE A 25 -8.13 4.80 -9.51
N GLY A 26 -7.56 3.78 -10.18
CA GLY A 26 -7.16 3.83 -11.58
C GLY A 26 -5.78 4.45 -11.76
N LYS A 27 -4.95 3.82 -12.59
CA LYS A 27 -3.54 4.21 -12.77
C LYS A 27 -3.37 5.65 -13.27
N GLU A 28 -4.30 6.12 -14.07
CA GLU A 28 -4.34 7.48 -14.60
C GLU A 28 -4.64 8.55 -13.55
N ASN A 29 -5.25 8.17 -12.41
CA ASN A 29 -5.62 9.10 -11.35
C ASN A 29 -4.68 9.05 -10.13
N VAL A 30 -3.69 8.14 -10.14
CA VAL A 30 -2.77 7.96 -9.01
C VAL A 30 -1.37 8.39 -9.40
N GLN A 31 -0.82 9.35 -8.66
CA GLN A 31 0.62 9.60 -8.64
C GLN A 31 1.17 9.15 -7.28
N TYR A 32 2.31 8.47 -7.29
CA TYR A 32 2.93 7.93 -6.09
C TYR A 32 4.41 8.32 -6.06
N ALA A 33 4.95 8.59 -4.87
CA ALA A 33 6.31 9.10 -4.71
C ALA A 33 7.22 8.10 -4.00
N ILE A 34 7.15 8.05 -2.67
CA ILE A 34 8.00 7.19 -1.84
C ILE A 34 7.15 6.30 -0.94
N GLY A 35 7.64 5.10 -0.69
CA GLY A 35 7.02 4.14 0.22
C GLY A 35 8.05 3.38 1.06
N PRO A 36 8.71 4.03 2.03
CA PRO A 36 9.73 3.40 2.85
C PRO A 36 9.11 2.52 3.94
N GLN A 37 9.87 1.51 4.37
CA GLN A 37 9.64 0.90 5.67
C GLN A 37 9.99 1.90 6.77
N ILE A 38 9.33 1.77 7.93
CA ILE A 38 9.66 2.48 9.16
C ILE A 38 9.76 1.48 10.32
N ALA A 39 10.18 1.97 11.50
CA ALA A 39 10.44 1.16 12.69
C ALA A 39 9.33 0.16 13.06
N ASP A 40 8.06 0.51 12.81
CA ASP A 40 6.90 -0.33 13.15
C ASP A 40 5.97 -0.63 11.96
N GLY A 41 6.37 -0.32 10.73
CA GLY A 41 5.47 -0.50 9.59
C GLY A 41 6.01 0.06 8.28
N MET A 42 5.14 0.68 7.51
CA MET A 42 5.45 1.36 6.26
C MET A 42 4.41 2.46 6.02
N TYR A 43 4.74 3.40 5.16
CA TYR A 43 3.77 4.35 4.61
C TYR A 43 4.00 4.50 3.11
N TYR A 44 3.11 5.20 2.44
CA TYR A 44 3.29 5.55 1.04
C TYR A 44 2.64 6.91 0.75
N ASP A 45 3.34 7.77 0.02
CA ASP A 45 2.84 9.08 -0.37
C ASP A 45 2.13 9.01 -1.74
N PHE A 46 0.87 9.46 -1.77
CA PHE A 46 0.05 9.50 -2.98
C PHE A 46 -0.56 10.89 -3.22
N ILE A 47 -0.69 11.25 -4.49
CA ILE A 47 -1.66 12.24 -4.97
C ILE A 47 -2.79 11.46 -5.62
N LEU A 48 -4.01 11.67 -5.11
CA LEU A 48 -5.23 10.96 -5.47
C LEU A 48 -6.29 11.96 -5.97
N PRO A 49 -7.31 11.52 -6.73
CA PRO A 49 -8.37 12.39 -7.22
C PRO A 49 -9.25 12.98 -6.10
N ARG A 50 -9.25 12.35 -4.93
CA ARG A 50 -9.84 12.85 -3.69
C ARG A 50 -9.05 12.38 -2.47
N SER A 51 -9.24 13.04 -1.33
CA SER A 51 -8.69 12.56 -0.06
C SER A 51 -9.29 11.21 0.33
N ILE A 52 -8.47 10.41 1.02
CA ILE A 52 -8.88 9.15 1.66
C ILE A 52 -9.83 9.46 2.81
N THR A 53 -10.90 8.67 2.90
CA THR A 53 -11.85 8.66 4.01
C THR A 53 -11.71 7.37 4.82
N GLU A 54 -12.37 7.28 5.97
CA GLU A 54 -12.31 6.08 6.82
C GLU A 54 -12.83 4.82 6.11
N ASP A 55 -13.84 4.96 5.26
CA ASP A 55 -14.41 3.84 4.48
C ASP A 55 -13.40 3.24 3.49
N ASP A 56 -12.45 4.05 3.00
CA ASP A 56 -11.42 3.58 2.06
C ASP A 56 -10.41 2.66 2.73
N TYR A 57 -10.15 2.80 4.03
CA TYR A 57 -9.15 1.99 4.71
C TYR A 57 -9.48 0.50 4.60
N LYS A 58 -10.74 0.15 4.86
CA LYS A 58 -11.20 -1.23 4.73
C LYS A 58 -11.14 -1.72 3.29
N MET A 59 -11.54 -0.89 2.33
CA MET A 59 -11.49 -1.24 0.91
C MET A 59 -10.05 -1.49 0.43
N ILE A 60 -9.09 -0.64 0.84
CA ILE A 60 -7.67 -0.77 0.51
C ILE A 60 -7.10 -2.04 1.15
N GLU A 61 -7.36 -2.29 2.43
CA GLU A 61 -6.90 -3.48 3.14
C GLU A 61 -7.44 -4.77 2.50
N ASP A 62 -8.74 -4.82 2.18
CA ASP A 62 -9.35 -5.96 1.50
C ASP A 62 -8.72 -6.21 0.12
N LYS A 63 -8.41 -5.14 -0.64
CA LYS A 63 -7.70 -5.24 -1.92
C LYS A 63 -6.26 -5.71 -1.74
N MET A 64 -5.54 -5.26 -0.71
CA MET A 64 -4.20 -5.76 -0.40
C MET A 64 -4.22 -7.26 -0.11
N HIS A 65 -5.18 -7.73 0.69
CA HIS A 65 -5.37 -9.15 0.97
C HIS A 65 -5.74 -9.96 -0.29
N GLU A 66 -6.56 -9.39 -1.18
CA GLU A 66 -6.86 -9.99 -2.48
C GLU A 66 -5.57 -10.16 -3.30
N ILE A 67 -4.74 -9.11 -3.41
CA ILE A 67 -3.48 -9.13 -4.15
C ILE A 67 -2.52 -10.19 -3.60
N ILE A 68 -2.38 -10.31 -2.28
CA ILE A 68 -1.52 -11.32 -1.63
C ILE A 68 -1.97 -12.75 -1.99
N LYS A 69 -3.27 -12.97 -2.21
CA LYS A 69 -3.83 -14.29 -2.54
C LYS A 69 -3.72 -14.64 -4.03
N ARG A 70 -3.44 -13.66 -4.91
CA ARG A 70 -3.21 -13.91 -6.34
C ARG A 70 -1.88 -14.65 -6.47
N ARG A 71 -1.93 -15.92 -6.87
CA ARG A 71 -0.75 -16.75 -7.11
C ARG A 71 -0.01 -16.31 -8.36
#